data_AF-A0A972HHP4-F1
#
_entry.id   AF-A0A972HHP4-F1
#
_cell.length_a   1.000
_cell.length_b   1.000
_cell.length_c   1.000
_cell.angle_alpha   90.00
_cell.angle_beta   90.00
_cell.angle_gamma   90.00
#
_symmetry.space_group_name_H-M   'P 1'
#
loop_
_entity.id
_entity.type
_entity.pdbx_description
1 polymer ?
#
loop_
_entity_poly.entity_id
_entity_poly.type
_entity_poly.pdbx_seq_one_letter_code
_entity_poly.pdbx_strand_id
1 'polypeptide(L)'
;GTKLQLPVYALAARRAHGRTDTPVHAYYWFITRKAKYRDIGYVVDNEVMARFDHIVATVLDGLETGTFPARPSGESYEFYVSCEYCDPDHLGTAARRREWERKRDDPALRAYRELAEPESLLEPTHG
;
A
#
# COMPACT_ATOMS: atom_id res chain seq x y z
N GLY A 1 -3.46 -2.63 -2.54
CA GLY A 1 -2.52 -2.81 -3.68
C GLY A 1 -1.11 -2.51 -3.21
N THR A 2 -0.11 -3.30 -3.61
CA THR A 2 1.27 -3.19 -3.10
C THR A 2 2.28 -2.58 -4.08
N LYS A 3 1.84 -2.19 -5.28
CA LYS A 3 2.71 -1.79 -6.41
C LYS A 3 2.18 -0.54 -7.12
N LEU A 4 1.87 0.50 -6.34
CA LEU A 4 1.21 1.73 -6.82
C LEU A 4 2.09 2.59 -7.75
N GLN A 5 3.40 2.32 -7.82
CA GLN A 5 4.26 3.03 -8.77
C GLN A 5 4.01 2.58 -10.23
N LEU A 6 3.58 1.32 -10.46
CA LEU A 6 3.40 0.80 -11.81
C LEU A 6 2.30 1.55 -12.61
N PRO A 7 1.12 1.86 -12.04
CA PRO A 7 0.11 2.68 -12.72
C PRO A 7 0.59 4.11 -12.98
N VAL A 8 1.39 4.70 -12.08
CA VAL A 8 2.00 6.03 -12.30
C VAL A 8 2.91 6.02 -13.53
N TYR A 9 3.76 5.00 -13.66
CA TYR A 9 4.61 4.86 -14.86
C TYR A 9 3.80 4.57 -16.12
N ALA A 10 2.72 3.81 -16.03
CA ALA A 10 1.81 3.59 -17.15
C ALA A 10 1.16 4.90 -17.63
N LEU A 11 0.70 5.76 -16.72
CA LEU A 11 0.21 7.10 -17.04
C LEU A 11 1.28 7.95 -17.74
N ALA A 12 2.52 7.93 -17.24
CA ALA A 12 3.63 8.65 -17.86
C ALA A 12 3.92 8.15 -19.29
N ALA A 13 3.92 6.83 -19.50
CA ALA A 13 4.12 6.23 -20.82
C ALA A 13 3.01 6.59 -21.80
N ARG A 14 1.74 6.49 -21.37
CA ARG A 14 0.55 6.90 -22.13
C ARG A 14 0.66 8.36 -22.59
N ARG A 15 1.03 9.25 -21.68
CA ARG A 15 1.26 10.68 -21.97
C ARG A 15 2.39 10.88 -22.98
N ALA A 16 3.51 10.19 -22.83
CA ALA A 16 4.67 10.31 -23.73
C ALA A 16 4.36 9.83 -25.16
N HIS A 17 3.41 8.90 -25.32
CA HIS A 17 3.05 8.33 -26.62
C HIS A 17 1.70 8.83 -27.18
N GLY A 18 1.05 9.79 -26.53
CA GLY A 18 -0.24 10.35 -27.00
C GLY A 18 -1.39 9.33 -27.03
N ARG A 19 -1.34 8.31 -26.15
CA ARG A 19 -2.30 7.20 -26.10
C ARG A 19 -2.92 7.13 -24.71
N THR A 20 -4.07 7.77 -24.51
CA THR A 20 -4.69 7.95 -23.18
C THR A 20 -5.22 6.67 -22.56
N ASP A 21 -5.77 5.76 -23.37
CA ASP A 21 -6.52 4.60 -22.89
C ASP A 21 -5.94 3.26 -23.37
N THR A 22 -4.72 3.27 -23.90
CA THR A 22 -4.05 2.05 -24.32
C THR A 22 -3.59 1.25 -23.09
N PRO A 23 -3.95 -0.06 -22.98
CA PRO A 23 -3.41 -0.91 -21.94
C PRO A 23 -1.88 -0.91 -21.96
N VAL A 24 -1.26 -0.73 -20.80
CA VAL A 24 0.21 -0.70 -20.66
C VAL A 24 0.66 -1.85 -19.80
N HIS A 25 1.58 -2.64 -20.32
CA HIS A 25 2.27 -3.63 -19.51
C HIS A 25 3.36 -2.96 -18.69
N ALA A 26 3.24 -2.98 -17.35
CA ALA A 26 4.19 -2.35 -16.44
C ALA A 26 4.77 -3.38 -15.48
N TYR A 27 6.09 -3.42 -15.36
CA TYR A 27 6.81 -4.40 -14.55
C TYR A 27 7.98 -3.77 -13.79
N TYR A 28 8.24 -4.30 -12.61
CA TYR A 28 9.58 -4.26 -12.01
C TYR A 28 10.40 -5.40 -12.58
N TRP A 29 11.65 -5.14 -12.97
CA TRP A 29 12.58 -6.17 -13.42
C TRP A 29 13.75 -6.31 -12.44
N PHE A 30 13.89 -7.48 -11.83
CA PHE A 30 14.90 -7.75 -10.81
C PHE A 30 16.15 -8.40 -11.41
N ILE A 31 17.12 -7.60 -11.84
CA ILE A 31 18.30 -8.03 -12.62
C ILE A 31 19.40 -8.79 -11.84
N THR A 32 19.11 -9.33 -10.65
CA THR A 32 20.13 -10.02 -9.83
C THR A 32 20.00 -11.54 -9.97
N ARG A 33 21.13 -12.26 -9.87
CA ARG A 33 21.14 -13.74 -9.80
C ARG A 33 20.31 -14.25 -8.63
N LYS A 34 20.38 -13.61 -7.45
CA LYS A 34 19.59 -13.96 -6.25
C LYS A 34 18.08 -13.90 -6.52
N ALA A 35 17.64 -12.89 -7.27
CA ALA A 35 16.25 -12.72 -7.65
C ALA A 35 15.85 -13.49 -8.93
N LYS A 36 16.77 -14.28 -9.51
CA LYS A 36 16.57 -15.11 -10.71
C LYS A 36 16.06 -14.34 -11.94
N TYR A 37 16.42 -13.06 -12.08
CA TYR A 37 15.98 -12.21 -13.20
C TYR A 37 14.45 -12.07 -13.33
N ARG A 38 13.71 -12.32 -12.24
CA ARG A 38 12.24 -12.27 -12.26
C ARG A 38 11.73 -10.87 -12.57
N ASP A 39 10.57 -10.81 -13.20
CA ASP A 39 9.76 -9.61 -13.32
C ASP A 39 8.49 -9.73 -12.46
N ILE A 40 8.00 -8.58 -12.00
CA ILE A 40 6.74 -8.52 -11.24
C ILE A 40 5.97 -7.31 -11.73
N GLY A 41 4.77 -7.55 -12.26
CA GLY A 41 3.95 -6.50 -12.82
C GLY A 41 2.58 -7.00 -13.24
N TYR A 42 1.87 -6.17 -13.98
CA TYR A 42 0.52 -6.44 -14.48
C TYR A 42 0.20 -5.52 -15.64
N VAL A 43 -0.86 -5.86 -16.38
CA VAL A 43 -1.44 -4.96 -17.37
C VAL A 43 -2.19 -3.86 -16.64
N VAL A 44 -1.85 -2.60 -16.95
CA VAL A 44 -2.58 -1.43 -16.50
C VAL A 44 -3.68 -1.16 -17.50
N ASP A 45 -4.86 -1.70 -17.22
CA ASP A 45 -6.11 -1.51 -17.94
C ASP A 45 -7.05 -0.54 -17.19
N ASN A 46 -8.30 -0.43 -17.62
CA ASN A 46 -9.27 0.48 -17.04
C ASN A 46 -9.71 0.07 -15.63
N GLU A 47 -9.76 -1.23 -15.32
CA GLU A 47 -10.13 -1.71 -13.98
C GLU A 47 -9.03 -1.40 -12.98
N VAL A 48 -7.77 -1.66 -13.36
CA VAL A 48 -6.59 -1.31 -12.57
C VAL A 48 -6.52 0.21 -12.35
N MET A 49 -6.81 1.01 -13.37
CA MET A 49 -6.85 2.47 -13.24
C MET A 49 -7.97 2.94 -12.32
N ALA A 50 -9.19 2.40 -12.43
CA ALA A 50 -10.29 2.74 -11.53
C ALA A 50 -9.95 2.39 -10.07
N ARG A 51 -9.30 1.24 -9.84
CA ARG A 51 -8.82 0.87 -8.51
C ARG A 51 -7.72 1.82 -8.03
N PHE A 52 -6.78 2.19 -8.90
CA PHE A 52 -5.72 3.15 -8.58
C PHE A 52 -6.29 4.52 -8.17
N ASP A 53 -7.24 5.05 -8.93
CA ASP A 53 -7.88 6.33 -8.67
C ASP A 53 -8.60 6.31 -7.31
N HIS A 54 -9.35 5.25 -7.02
CA HIS A 54 -9.99 5.07 -5.71
C HIS A 54 -8.98 5.07 -4.54
N ILE A 55 -7.84 4.40 -4.70
CA ILE A 55 -6.78 4.37 -3.68
C ILE A 55 -6.21 5.77 -3.46
N VAL A 56 -5.86 6.47 -4.54
CA VAL A 56 -5.26 7.81 -4.47
C VAL A 56 -6.24 8.81 -3.86
N ALA A 57 -7.51 8.79 -4.29
CA ALA A 57 -8.56 9.63 -3.74
C ALA A 57 -8.72 9.41 -2.23
N THR A 58 -8.81 8.15 -1.78
CA THR A 58 -8.93 7.82 -0.35
C THR A 58 -7.78 8.38 0.48
N VAL A 59 -6.55 8.35 -0.06
CA VAL A 59 -5.37 8.91 0.61
C VAL A 59 -5.43 10.43 0.65
N LEU A 60 -5.77 11.08 -0.47
CA LEU A 60 -5.87 12.54 -0.55
C LEU A 60 -6.98 13.08 0.35
N ASP A 61 -8.17 12.47 0.36
CA ASP A 61 -9.28 12.86 1.23
C ASP A 61 -8.89 12.78 2.71
N GLY A 62 -8.11 11.76 3.09
CA GLY A 62 -7.56 11.65 4.43
C GLY A 62 -6.60 12.80 4.77
N LEU A 63 -5.69 13.14 3.86
CA LEU A 63 -4.75 14.25 4.03
C LEU A 63 -5.48 15.60 4.15
N GLU A 64 -6.48 15.85 3.31
CA GLU A 64 -7.27 17.09 3.30
C GLU A 64 -8.11 17.27 4.56
N THR A 65 -8.57 16.17 5.16
CA THR A 65 -9.32 16.18 6.42
C THR A 65 -8.43 16.14 7.67
N GLY A 66 -7.10 16.15 7.51
CA GLY A 66 -6.14 16.12 8.62
C GLY A 66 -6.00 14.74 9.28
N THR A 67 -6.37 13.68 8.57
CA THR A 67 -6.30 12.29 9.01
C THR A 67 -4.92 11.71 8.69
N PHE A 68 -4.10 11.46 9.72
CA PHE A 68 -2.75 10.86 9.59
C PHE A 68 -2.64 9.55 10.38
N PRO A 69 -3.08 8.41 9.82
CA PRO A 69 -3.06 7.13 10.52
C PRO A 69 -1.61 6.65 10.73
N ALA A 70 -1.12 6.69 11.98
CA ALA A 70 0.18 6.13 12.36
C ALA A 70 0.11 4.60 12.53
N ARG A 71 -0.33 3.88 11.48
CA ARG A 71 -0.52 2.43 11.53
C ARG A 71 0.84 1.70 11.50
N PRO A 72 1.20 0.91 12.52
CA PRO A 72 2.41 0.10 12.49
C PRO A 72 2.30 -1.06 11.48
N SER A 73 3.43 -1.44 10.87
CA SER A 73 3.53 -2.64 10.04
C SER A 73 3.68 -3.91 10.90
N GLY A 74 2.92 -4.97 10.60
CA GLY A 74 3.10 -6.31 11.19
C GLY A 74 2.46 -6.52 12.57
N GLU A 75 2.27 -7.78 12.95
CA GLU A 75 1.82 -8.19 14.28
C GLU A 75 2.93 -7.91 15.30
N SER A 76 2.65 -7.12 16.33
CA SER A 76 3.66 -6.80 17.34
C SER A 76 3.47 -7.70 18.54
N TYR A 77 4.29 -8.74 18.64
CA TYR A 77 4.49 -9.46 19.90
C TYR A 77 5.93 -9.86 20.18
N GLU A 78 6.89 -9.51 19.33
CA GLU A 78 8.26 -10.02 19.50
C GLU A 78 9.25 -8.90 19.85
N PHE A 79 10.27 -9.27 20.63
CA PHE A 79 11.46 -8.50 20.99
C PHE A 79 12.33 -8.08 19.78
N TYR A 80 11.76 -8.12 18.57
CA TYR A 80 12.42 -7.91 17.29
C TYR A 80 11.56 -6.97 16.44
N VAL A 81 12.15 -5.89 15.92
CA VAL A 81 11.46 -5.01 14.97
C VAL A 81 11.33 -5.73 13.63
N SER A 82 10.11 -6.04 13.20
CA SER A 82 9.83 -6.68 11.91
C SER A 82 10.25 -5.82 10.71
N CYS A 83 10.43 -4.52 10.94
CA CYS A 83 10.87 -3.52 9.97
C CYS A 83 11.63 -2.41 10.70
N GLU A 84 12.96 -2.39 10.59
CA GLU A 84 13.82 -1.35 11.18
C GLU A 84 13.46 0.05 10.68
N TYR A 85 13.17 0.20 9.40
CA TYR A 85 12.76 1.48 8.81
C TYR A 85 11.39 1.99 9.30
N CYS A 86 10.58 1.11 9.88
CA CYS A 86 9.28 1.43 10.45
C CYS A 86 9.37 1.86 11.92
N ASP A 87 10.57 1.75 12.51
CA ASP A 87 10.91 2.18 13.87
C ASP A 87 12.17 3.08 13.85
N PRO A 88 12.08 4.27 13.23
CA PRO A 88 13.26 5.13 13.00
C PRO A 88 13.90 5.65 14.28
N ASP A 89 13.18 5.63 15.41
CA ASP A 89 13.65 6.01 16.74
C ASP A 89 14.17 4.83 17.57
N HIS A 90 14.05 3.59 17.07
CA HIS A 90 14.49 2.35 17.75
C HIS A 90 13.87 2.14 19.15
N LEU A 91 12.73 2.81 19.44
CA LEU A 91 12.02 2.69 20.72
C LEU A 91 10.96 1.56 20.70
N GLY A 92 10.79 0.92 19.54
CA GLY A 92 9.78 -0.09 19.31
C GLY A 92 8.42 0.50 18.94
N THR A 93 7.59 -0.32 18.29
CA THR A 93 6.29 0.10 17.74
C THR A 93 5.10 -0.19 18.66
N ALA A 94 5.33 -0.73 19.86
CA ALA A 94 4.27 -1.17 20.77
C ALA A 94 3.35 -0.03 21.23
N ALA A 95 3.90 1.16 21.50
CA ALA A 95 3.10 2.34 21.83
C ALA A 95 2.25 2.79 20.63
N ARG A 96 2.85 2.84 19.43
CA ARG A 96 2.14 3.15 18.17
C ARG A 96 1.00 2.17 17.90
N ARG A 97 1.19 0.88 18.20
CA ARG A 97 0.12 -0.12 18.10
C ARG A 97 -1.03 0.16 19.06
N ARG A 98 -0.76 0.36 20.36
CA ARG A 98 -1.82 0.66 21.32
C ARG A 98 -2.60 1.93 20.94
N GLU A 99 -1.91 2.93 20.40
CA GLU A 99 -2.56 4.12 19.87
C GLU A 99 -3.42 3.83 18.64
N TRP A 100 -2.92 3.03 17.70
CA TRP A 100 -3.68 2.56 16.55
C TRP A 100 -4.94 1.80 17.00
N GLU A 101 -4.81 0.81 17.88
CA GLU A 101 -5.94 0.00 18.36
C GLU A 101 -7.03 0.82 19.03
N ARG A 102 -6.67 1.86 19.80
CA ARG A 102 -7.66 2.78 20.38
C ARG A 102 -8.38 3.64 19.36
N LYS A 103 -7.72 3.99 18.25
CA LYS A 103 -8.23 4.95 17.26
C LYS A 103 -8.86 4.28 16.06
N ARG A 104 -8.51 3.03 15.74
CA ARG A 104 -8.83 2.38 14.46
C ARG A 104 -10.33 2.35 14.15
N ASP A 105 -11.20 2.35 15.13
CA ASP A 105 -12.66 2.32 14.90
C ASP A 105 -13.30 3.73 14.80
N ASP A 106 -12.50 4.79 14.83
CA ASP A 106 -12.97 6.15 14.56
C ASP A 106 -13.57 6.25 13.14
N PRO A 107 -14.79 6.80 12.96
CA PRO A 107 -15.42 6.96 11.66
C PRO A 107 -14.55 7.71 10.63
N ALA A 108 -13.70 8.64 11.07
CA ALA A 108 -12.77 9.37 10.20
C ALA A 108 -11.72 8.44 9.55
N LEU A 109 -11.43 7.29 10.16
CA LEU A 109 -10.45 6.32 9.67
C LEU A 109 -11.05 5.20 8.81
N ARG A 110 -12.39 5.14 8.69
CA ARG A 110 -13.09 4.02 8.03
C ARG A 110 -12.59 3.77 6.60
N ALA A 111 -12.55 4.81 5.76
CA ALA A 111 -12.13 4.66 4.36
C ALA A 111 -10.67 4.19 4.24
N TYR A 112 -9.77 4.75 5.05
CA TYR A 112 -8.38 4.28 5.11
C TYR A 112 -8.29 2.82 5.56
N ARG A 113 -9.09 2.41 6.56
CA ARG A 113 -9.06 1.03 7.06
C ARG A 113 -9.57 0.02 6.07
N GLU A 114 -10.68 0.29 5.40
CA GLU A 114 -11.20 -0.58 4.33
C GLU A 114 -10.15 -0.77 3.22
N LEU A 115 -9.35 0.27 2.95
CA LEU A 115 -8.25 0.21 2.00
C LEU A 115 -7.03 -0.57 2.52
N ALA A 116 -6.62 -0.33 3.78
CA ALA A 116 -5.36 -0.81 4.33
C ALA A 116 -5.45 -2.18 5.04
N GLU A 117 -6.64 -2.55 5.50
CA GLU A 117 -6.99 -3.80 6.17
C GLU A 117 -8.13 -4.51 5.42
N PRO A 118 -8.00 -4.78 4.11
CA PRO A 118 -9.05 -5.49 3.38
C PRO A 118 -9.23 -6.88 3.99
N GLU A 119 -10.49 -7.31 4.14
CA GLU A 119 -10.90 -8.61 4.72
C GLU A 119 -10.12 -9.80 4.12
N SER A 120 -9.73 -9.70 2.84
CA SER A 120 -8.92 -10.69 2.13
C SER A 120 -7.49 -10.88 2.64
N LEU A 121 -7.00 -10.01 3.54
CA LEU A 121 -5.69 -10.09 4.19
C LEU A 121 -5.79 -10.52 5.66
N LEU A 122 -7.00 -10.71 6.19
CA LEU A 122 -7.22 -11.38 7.47
C LEU A 122 -7.20 -12.89 7.17
N GLU A 123 -6.02 -13.51 7.22
CA GLU A 123 -5.97 -14.97 7.18
C GLU A 123 -6.80 -15.54 8.34
N PRO A 124 -7.57 -16.64 8.14
CA PRO A 124 -8.28 -17.27 9.23
C PRO A 124 -7.25 -17.76 10.24
N THR A 125 -7.34 -17.27 11.47
CA THR A 125 -6.60 -17.78 12.63
C THR A 125 -6.76 -19.30 12.64
N HIS A 126 -5.69 -20.02 12.27
CA HIS A 126 -5.67 -21.47 12.35
C HIS A 126 -5.81 -21.86 13.82
N GLY A 127 -6.82 -22.68 14.13
CA GLY A 127 -7.03 -23.30 15.43
C GLY A 127 -6.06 -24.43 15.72
#